data_AF-A0A5N8YYC9-F1
#
_entry.id   AF-A0A5N8YYC9-F1
#
_cell.length_a   1.000
_cell.length_b   1.000
_cell.length_c   1.000
_cell.angle_alpha   90.00
_cell.angle_beta   90.00
_cell.angle_gamma   90.00
#
_symmetry.space_group_name_H-M   'P 1'
#
loop_
_entity.id
_entity.type
_entity.pdbx_description
1 polymer ?
#
loop_
_entity_poly.entity_id
_entity_poly.type
_entity_poly.pdbx_seq_one_letter_code
_entity_poly.pdbx_strand_id
1 'polypeptide(L)' 'MSTETKWLRTHEFLAENPQIGRNTLFTLARKGDLITVRVGRRLLVRSDALDVLAQAQQEEKKASTAEPKK' A
#
# COMPACT_ATOMS: atom_id res chain seq x y z
N MET A 1 -6.56 18.78 8.08
CA MET A 1 -7.56 18.42 7.06
C MET A 1 -7.82 16.94 7.20
N SER A 2 -9.05 16.53 7.52
CA SER A 2 -9.38 15.10 7.60
C SER A 2 -9.38 14.54 6.19
N THR A 3 -8.28 13.93 5.78
CA THR A 3 -8.21 13.14 4.55
C THR A 3 -9.11 11.93 4.76
N GLU A 4 -10.36 12.02 4.31
CA GLU A 4 -11.27 10.89 4.27
C GLU A 4 -10.58 9.73 3.57
N THR A 5 -10.40 8.63 4.29
CA THR A 5 -9.85 7.40 3.76
C THR A 5 -10.84 6.82 2.76
N LYS A 6 -10.53 6.92 1.46
CA LYS A 6 -11.36 6.39 0.39
C LYS A 6 -10.94 4.97 0.05
N TRP A 7 -11.93 4.12 -0.21
CA TRP A 7 -11.73 2.77 -0.71
C TRP A 7 -11.99 2.75 -2.21
N LEU A 8 -10.92 2.63 -2.98
CA LEU A 8 -10.96 2.70 -4.43
C LEU A 8 -10.99 1.29 -5.03
N ARG A 9 -11.70 1.12 -6.14
CA ARG A 9 -11.55 -0.10 -6.94
C ARG A 9 -10.16 -0.13 -7.57
N THR A 10 -9.69 -1.32 -7.90
CA THR A 10 -8.36 -1.49 -8.51
C THR A 10 -8.14 -0.62 -9.76
N HIS A 11 -9.14 -0.40 -10.60
CA HIS A 11 -8.99 0.46 -11.78
C HIS A 11 -8.94 1.96 -11.43
N GLU A 12 -9.74 2.41 -10.45
CA GLU A 12 -9.72 3.80 -9.97
C GLU A 12 -8.37 4.10 -9.31
N PHE A 13 -7.91 3.18 -8.47
CA PHE A 13 -6.61 3.29 -7.82
C PHE A 13 -5.45 3.37 -8.81
N LEU A 14 -5.49 2.56 -9.88
CA LEU A 14 -4.48 2.60 -10.94
C LEU A 14 -4.56 3.87 -11.80
N ALA A 15 -5.74 4.47 -11.94
CA ALA A 15 -5.90 5.75 -12.62
C ALA A 15 -5.29 6.90 -11.82
N GLU A 16 -5.43 6.87 -10.49
CA GLU A 16 -4.79 7.84 -9.58
C GLU A 16 -3.29 7.59 -9.41
N ASN A 17 -2.84 6.34 -9.55
CA ASN A 17 -1.45 5.93 -9.35
C ASN A 17 -0.89 5.24 -10.61
N PRO A 18 -0.70 5.97 -11.72
CA PRO A 18 -0.25 5.40 -12.99
C PRO A 18 1.16 4.82 -12.92
N GLN A 19 1.95 5.16 -11.89
CA GLN A 19 3.27 4.58 -11.65
C GLN A 19 3.23 3.10 -11.23
N ILE A 20 2.07 2.58 -10.81
CA ILE A 20 1.93 1.17 -10.43
C ILE A 20 1.25 0.39 -11.54
N GLY A 21 1.91 -0.68 -11.97
CA GLY A 21 1.31 -1.67 -12.86
C GLY A 21 0.25 -2.51 -12.13
N ARG A 22 -0.79 -2.93 -12.86
CA ARG A 22 -1.84 -3.82 -12.36
C ARG A 22 -1.27 -5.09 -11.71
N ASN A 23 -0.26 -5.71 -12.31
CA ASN A 23 0.33 -6.92 -11.78
C ASN A 23 1.03 -6.69 -10.42
N THR A 24 1.74 -5.56 -10.31
CA THR A 24 2.38 -5.13 -9.05
C THR A 24 1.33 -4.92 -7.96
N LEU A 25 0.22 -4.23 -8.28
CA LEU A 25 -0.88 -4.02 -7.34
C LEU A 25 -1.41 -5.34 -6.76
N PHE A 26 -1.74 -6.30 -7.62
CA PHE A 26 -2.26 -7.60 -7.17
C PHE A 26 -1.21 -8.41 -6.42
N THR A 27 0.08 -8.28 -6.77
CA THR A 27 1.17 -8.93 -6.07
C THR A 27 1.31 -8.38 -4.65
N LEU A 28 1.34 -7.05 -4.48
CA LEU A 28 1.41 -6.40 -3.17
C LEU A 28 0.18 -6.71 -2.32
N ALA A 29 -1.02 -6.67 -2.92
CA ALA A 29 -2.24 -7.06 -2.23
C ALA A 29 -2.23 -8.53 -1.79
N ARG A 30 -1.68 -9.44 -2.60
CA ARG A 30 -1.56 -10.86 -2.26
C ARG A 30 -0.53 -11.11 -1.16
N LYS A 31 0.55 -10.35 -1.13
CA LYS A 31 1.57 -10.41 -0.07
C LYS A 31 1.08 -9.84 1.26
N GLY A 32 0.06 -8.99 1.24
CA GLY A 32 -0.42 -8.28 2.42
C GLY A 32 0.30 -6.95 2.67
N ASP A 33 1.21 -6.56 1.78
CA ASP A 33 1.97 -5.31 1.87
C ASP A 33 1.10 -4.07 1.61
N LEU A 34 -0.01 -4.27 0.88
CA LEU A 34 -0.95 -3.20 0.54
C LEU A 34 -2.24 -3.31 1.34
N ILE A 35 -2.68 -2.20 1.95
CA ILE A 35 -3.94 -2.16 2.68
C ILE A 35 -5.11 -2.31 1.69
N THR A 36 -5.71 -3.49 1.71
CA THR A 36 -6.82 -3.87 0.84
C THR A 36 -7.93 -4.53 1.62
N VAL A 37 -9.16 -4.39 1.13
CA VAL A 37 -10.33 -5.09 1.65
C VAL A 37 -11.05 -5.80 0.52
N ARG A 38 -11.55 -7.00 0.79
CA ARG A 38 -12.30 -7.80 -0.17
C ARG A 38 -13.79 -7.72 0.17
N VAL A 39 -14.58 -7.19 -0.75
CA VAL A 39 -16.04 -7.10 -0.63
C VAL A 39 -16.65 -8.00 -1.69
N GLY A 40 -17.05 -9.20 -1.27
CA GLY A 40 -17.49 -10.27 -2.16
C GLY A 40 -16.38 -10.67 -3.15
N ARG A 41 -16.64 -10.48 -4.44
CA ARG A 41 -15.68 -10.80 -5.52
C ARG A 41 -14.76 -9.62 -5.89
N ARG A 42 -14.92 -8.46 -5.25
CA ARG A 42 -14.20 -7.23 -5.59
C ARG A 42 -13.10 -6.95 -4.56
N LEU A 43 -11.95 -6.50 -5.05
CA LEU A 43 -10.84 -6.00 -4.24
C LEU A 43 -10.90 -4.47 -4.24
N LEU A 44 -10.89 -3.88 -3.06
CA LEU A 44 -10.79 -2.44 -2.85
C LEU A 44 -9.45 -2.13 -2.19
N VAL A 45 -8.85 -1.02 -2.58
CA VAL A 45 -7.54 -0.56 -2.12
C VAL A 45 -7.75 0.76 -1.41
N ARG A 46 -7.10 0.94 -0.26
CA ARG A 46 -7.10 2.22 0.45
C ARG A 46 -6.36 3.27 -0.38
N SER A 47 -6.90 4.47 -0.52
CA SER A 47 -6.32 5.52 -1.38
C SER A 47 -4.87 5.88 -1.02
N ASP A 48 -4.54 5.86 0.26
CA ASP A 48 -3.23 6.17 0.84
C ASP A 48 -2.38 4.90 1.11
N ALA A 49 -2.75 3.74 0.56
CA ALA A 49 -2.04 2.50 0.83
C ALA A 49 -0.56 2.53 0.40
N LEU A 50 -0.21 3.34 -0.60
CA LEU A 50 1.18 3.50 -1.04
C LEU A 50 2.00 4.36 -0.10
N ASP A 51 1.42 5.44 0.43
CA ASP A 51 2.09 6.28 1.41
C ASP A 51 2.41 5.47 2.67
N VAL A 52 1.45 4.67 3.13
CA VAL A 52 1.64 3.78 4.28
C VAL A 52 2.71 2.72 4.00
N LEU A 53 2.68 2.11 2.82
CA LEU A 53 3.71 1.15 2.42
C LEU A 53 5.10 1.80 2.34
N ALA A 54 5.20 3.01 1.79
CA ALA A 54 6.45 3.75 1.70
C ALA A 54 7.00 4.11 3.08
N GLN A 55 6.13 4.50 4.02
CA GLN A 55 6.51 4.76 5.41
C GLN A 55 7.02 3.49 6.10
N ALA A 56 6.30 2.37 5.96
CA ALA A 56 6.72 1.09 6.54
C ALA A 56 8.11 0.65 6.02
N GLN A 57 8.37 0.81 4.73
CA GLN A 57 9.67 0.49 4.12
C GLN A 57 10.80 1.42 4.61
N GLN A 58 10.50 2.69 4.94
CA GLN A 58 11.47 3.59 5.53
C GLN A 58 11.77 3.23 6.99
N GLU A 59 10.77 2.78 7.75
CA GLU A 59 10.94 2.33 9.13
C GLU A 59 11.77 1.03 9.20
N GLU A 60 11.52 0.05 8.33
CA GLU A 60 12.37 -1.16 8.24
C GLU A 60 13.84 -0.82 7.94
N LYS A 61 14.10 0.14 7.05
CA LYS A 61 15.48 0.58 6.74
C LYS A 61 16.15 1.27 7.92
N LYS A 62 15.40 2.00 8.74
CA LYS A 62 15.92 2.64 9.96
C LYS A 62 16.20 1.61 11.06
N ALA A 63 15.32 0.62 11.22
CA ALA A 63 15.49 -0.47 12.18
C ALA A 63 16.73 -1.33 11.83
N SER A 64 16.97 -1.60 10.55
CA SER A 64 18.13 -2.39 10.10
C SER A 64 19.48 -1.66 10.19
N THR A 65 19.48 -0.33 10.43
CA THR A 65 20.72 0.47 10.63
C THR A 65 21.02 0.72 12.10
N ALA A 66 20.08 0.41 13.00
CA ALA A 66 20.22 0.60 14.44
C ALA A 66 20.49 -0.74 15.15
N GLU A 67 21.57 -1.43 14.80
CA GLU A 67 22.18 -2.42 15.69
C GLU A 67 23.37 -1.74 16.41
N PRO A 68 23.27 -1.48 17.72
CA PRO A 68 24.37 -0.92 18.51
C PRO A 68 25.38 -2.01 18.84
N LYS A 69 26.65 -1.63 18.74
CA LYS A 69 27.83 -2.30 19.28
C LYS A 69 27.57 -3.14 20.53
N LYS A 70 28.15 -4.34 20.56
CA LYS A 70 28.79 -4.85 21.76
C LYS A 70 30.23 -5.20 21.46
#